data_AF-A0A9D9ZKC6-F1
#
_entry.id   AF-A0A9D9ZKC6-F1
#
_cell.length_a   1.000
_cell.length_b   1.000
_cell.length_c   1.000
_cell.angle_alpha   90.00
_cell.angle_beta   90.00
_cell.angle_gamma   90.00
#
_symmetry.space_group_name_H-M   'P 1'
#
loop_
_entity.id
_entity.type
_entity.pdbx_description
1 polymer ?
#
loop_
_entity_poly.entity_id
_entity_poly.type
_entity_poly.pdbx_seq_one_letter_code
_entity_poly.pdbx_strand_id
1 'polypeptide(L)' 'MKHTPHDYRHTFASLIDNANVNETVITNMMGHSDFLTTKKHYIHKDLKELKKRIEKIN' A
#
# COMPACT_ATOMS: atom_id res chain seq x y z
N MET A 1 22.11 5.60 -2.38
CA MET A 1 20.93 6.31 -2.93
C MET A 1 20.66 7.52 -2.07
N LYS A 2 20.33 8.68 -2.66
CA LYS A 2 19.95 9.87 -1.89
C LYS A 2 18.47 9.75 -1.54
N HIS A 3 18.17 9.58 -0.26
CA HIS A 3 16.79 9.47 0.19
C HIS A 3 16.06 10.81 0.07
N THR A 4 14.78 10.75 -0.26
CA THR A 4 13.90 11.93 -0.39
C THR A 4 12.78 11.87 0.64
N PRO A 5 12.14 13.01 0.97
CA PRO A 5 10.92 13.01 1.78
C PRO A 5 9.80 12.12 1.20
N HIS A 6 9.80 11.89 -0.12
CA HIS A 6 8.86 11.00 -0.79
C HIS A 6 9.04 9.53 -0.39
N ASP A 7 10.24 9.13 0.05
CA ASP A 7 10.52 7.77 0.51
C ASP A 7 9.71 7.44 1.77
N TYR A 8 9.49 8.41 2.65
CA TYR A 8 8.63 8.24 3.83
C TYR A 8 7.17 8.03 3.45
N ARG A 9 6.70 8.72 2.40
CA ARG A 9 5.35 8.52 1.84
C ARG A 9 5.20 7.11 1.28
N HIS A 10 6.25 6.58 0.63
CA HIS A 10 6.33 5.17 0.20
C HIS A 10 6.29 4.19 1.36
N THR A 11 7.14 4.37 2.37
CA THR A 11 7.14 3.49 3.54
C THR A 11 5.80 3.53 4.27
N PHE A 12 5.20 4.70 4.45
CA PHE A 12 3.90 4.85 5.09
C PHE A 12 2.80 4.10 4.34
N ALA A 13 2.71 4.29 3.02
CA ALA A 13 1.72 3.60 2.18
C ALA A 13 1.86 2.07 2.22
N SER A 14 3.09 1.55 2.20
CA SER A 14 3.35 0.11 2.32
C SER A 14 2.96 -0.44 3.70
N LEU A 15 3.22 0.30 4.78
CA LEU A 15 2.87 -0.14 6.14
C LEU A 15 1.36 -0.27 6.33
N ILE A 16 0.58 0.71 5.87
CA ILE A 16 -0.88 0.71 6.01
C ILE A 16 -1.56 -0.31 5.07
N ASP A 17 -1.01 -0.56 3.88
CA ASP A 17 -1.47 -1.62 2.99
C ASP A 17 -1.19 -3.03 3.56
N ASN A 18 -0.04 -3.21 4.22
CA ASN A 18 0.31 -4.45 4.92
C ASN A 18 -0.56 -4.67 6.16
N ALA A 19 -1.00 -3.59 6.82
CA ALA A 19 -1.99 -3.64 7.89
C ALA A 19 -3.41 -3.96 7.38
N ASN A 20 -3.58 -4.16 6.07
CA ASN A 20 -4.85 -4.52 5.43
C ASN A 20 -5.95 -3.46 5.63
N VAL A 21 -5.54 -2.18 5.69
CA VAL A 21 -6.44 -1.04 5.74
C VAL A 21 -7.16 -0.90 4.40
N ASN A 22 -8.41 -0.46 4.42
CA ASN A 22 -9.21 -0.26 3.22
C ASN A 22 -8.56 0.76 2.27
N GLU A 23 -8.54 0.46 0.98
CA GLU A 23 -7.94 1.29 -0.08
C GLU A 23 -8.48 2.74 -0.09
N THR A 24 -9.77 2.94 0.20
CA THR A 24 -10.40 4.26 0.34
C THR A 24 -9.81 5.04 1.52
N VAL A 25 -9.60 4.36 2.64
CA VAL A 25 -9.01 4.95 3.86
C VAL A 25 -7.57 5.34 3.61
N ILE A 26 -6.78 4.48 2.95
CA ILE A 26 -5.40 4.77 2.55
C ILE A 26 -5.36 6.00 1.62
N THR A 27 -6.22 6.04 0.61
CA THR A 27 -6.31 7.15 -0.36
C THR A 27 -6.63 8.47 0.32
N ASN A 28 -7.59 8.46 1.24
CA ASN A 28 -7.97 9.63 2.04
C ASN A 28 -6.83 10.08 2.96
N MET A 29 -6.14 9.16 3.64
CA MET A 29 -5.00 9.48 4.51
C MET A 29 -3.82 10.05 3.74
N MET A 30 -3.59 9.60 2.50
CA MET A 30 -2.54 10.13 1.64
C MET A 30 -2.94 11.44 0.93
N GLY A 31 -4.23 11.79 0.92
CA GLY A 31 -4.73 12.96 0.20
C GLY A 31 -4.59 12.82 -1.32
N HIS A 32 -4.75 11.61 -1.86
CA HIS A 32 -4.76 11.39 -3.31
C HIS A 32 -6.18 11.57 -3.87
N SER A 33 -6.30 12.30 -4.98
CA SER A 33 -7.57 12.49 -5.69
C SER A 33 -8.04 11.23 -6.41
N ASP A 34 -7.10 10.33 -6.75
CA ASP A 34 -7.37 9.07 -7.45
C ASP A 34 -6.55 7.93 -6.83
N PHE A 35 -7.21 6.80 -6.63
CA PHE A 35 -6.62 5.58 -6.08
C PHE A 35 -5.61 4.94 -7.04
N LEU A 36 -5.71 5.17 -8.36
CA LEU A 36 -4.79 4.61 -9.34
C LEU A 36 -3.33 5.02 -9.09
N THR A 37 -3.08 6.21 -8.53
CA THR A 37 -1.74 6.67 -8.15
C THR A 37 -1.18 5.86 -6.97
N THR A 38 -2.02 5.50 -6.00
CA THR A 38 -1.65 4.65 -4.85
C THR A 38 -1.45 3.19 -5.25
N LYS A 39 -2.21 2.68 -6.21
CA LYS A 39 -2.07 1.28 -6.64
C LYS A 39 -0.82 1.05 -7.49
N LYS A 40 -0.54 1.96 -8.43
CA LYS A 40 0.55 1.84 -9.40
C LYS A 40 1.94 1.90 -8.78
N HIS A 41 2.11 2.64 -7.69
CA HIS A 41 3.42 2.91 -7.09
C HIS A 41 3.73 2.10 -5.82
N TYR A 42 2.72 1.49 -5.19
CA TYR A 42 2.88 1.00 -3.81
C TYR A 42 2.44 -0.46 -3.61
N ILE A 43 1.76 -1.08 -4.58
CA ILE A 43 1.27 -2.46 -4.46
C ILE A 43 2.08 -3.39 -5.37
N HIS A 44 3.23 -3.84 -4.85
CA HIS A 44 3.97 -4.98 -5.37
C HIS A 44 3.92 -6.11 -4.33
N LYS A 45 2.73 -6.69 -4.12
CA LYS A 45 2.60 -7.79 -3.17
C LYS A 45 3.34 -9.01 -3.70
N ASP A 46 4.20 -9.57 -2.86
CA ASP A 46 4.88 -10.82 -3.13
C ASP A 46 3.85 -11.97 -3.20
N LEU A 47 4.12 -12.99 -4.02
CA LEU A 47 3.29 -14.18 -4.18
C LEU A 47 2.97 -14.85 -2.82
N LYS A 48 3.92 -14.80 -1.88
CA LYS A 48 3.74 -15.28 -0.51
C LYS A 48 2.61 -14.54 0.23
N GLU A 49 2.52 -13.24 0.07
CA GLU A 49 1.51 -12.43 0.75
C GLU A 49 0.13 -12.64 0.14
N LEU A 50 0.06 -12.80 -1.19
CA LEU A 50 -1.16 -13.19 -1.89
C LEU A 50 -1.69 -14.54 -1.38
N LYS A 51 -0.81 -15.54 -1.23
CA LYS A 51 -1.19 -16.85 -0.69
C LYS A 51 -1.73 -16.75 0.74
N LYS A 52 -1.04 -16.02 1.63
CA LYS A 52 -1.47 -15.80 3.01
C LYS A 52 -2.84 -15.10 3.10
N ARG A 53 -3.13 -14.17 2.17
CA ARG A 53 -4.42 -13.47 2.11
C ARG A 53 -5.54 -14.41 1.68
N ILE A 54 -5.32 -15.29 0.70
CA ILE A 54 -6.28 -16.31 0.28
C ILE A 54 -6.54 -17.31 1.43
N GLU A 55 -5.50 -17.75 2.14
CA GLU A 55 -5.63 -18.64 3.29
C GLU A 55 -6.44 -18.04 4.44
N LYS A 56 -6.49 -16.71 4.59
CA LYS A 56 -7.34 -16.03 5.59
C LYS A 56 -8.82 -15.95 5.22
N ILE A 57 -9.17 -16.22 3.96
CA ILE A 57 -10.57 -16.23 3.48
C ILE A 57 -11.21 -17.61 3.68
N ASN A 58 -10.38 -18.66 3.80
CA ASN A 58 -10.80 -20.01 4.19
C ASN A 58 -10.98 -20.13 5.71
#